data_AF-A0A7X6Z8T5-F1
#
_entry.id   AF-A0A7X6Z8T5-F1
#
_cell.length_a   1.000
_cell.length_b   1.000
_cell.length_c   1.000
_cell.angle_alpha   90.00
_cell.angle_beta   90.00
_cell.angle_gamma   90.00
#
_symmetry.space_group_name_H-M   'P 1'
#
loop_
_entity.id
_entity.type
_entity.pdbx_description
1 polymer ?
#
loop_
_entity_poly.entity_id
_entity_poly.type
_entity_poly.pdbx_seq_one_letter_code
_entity_poly.pdbx_strand_id
1 'polypeptide(L)' 'MSRPDWCLNDARQFGSDLNDDDLAKMANLLRLDVVRSVHCGGDGHPGPALSIAEIVAYLYFRDMRLDPAR' A
#
# COMPACT_ATOMS: atom_id res chain seq x y z
N MET A 1 2.89 26.34 -1.37
CA MET A 1 3.07 25.49 -0.17
C MET A 1 3.99 24.36 -0.59
N SER A 2 5.24 24.32 -0.11
CA SER A 2 6.18 23.23 -0.45
C SER A 2 5.75 21.93 0.22
N ARG A 3 5.76 20.82 -0.52
CA ARG A 3 5.38 19.50 -0.01
C ARG A 3 6.40 19.01 1.03
N PRO A 4 5.98 18.35 2.12
CA PRO A 4 6.89 17.82 3.13
C PRO A 4 7.69 16.62 2.60
N ASP A 5 8.87 16.39 3.15
CA ASP A 5 9.87 15.39 2.73
C ASP A 5 9.36 13.94 2.76
N TRP A 6 8.52 13.61 3.75
CA TRP A 6 7.90 12.29 3.88
C TRP A 6 6.92 11.94 2.76
N CYS A 7 6.55 12.91 1.90
CA CYS A 7 5.80 12.64 0.67
C CYS A 7 6.62 11.93 -0.42
N LEU A 8 7.96 11.96 -0.34
CA LEU A 8 8.84 11.49 -1.40
C LEU A 8 9.78 10.36 -0.98
N ASN A 9 9.85 10.03 0.32
CA ASN A 9 10.82 9.07 0.82
C ASN A 9 10.16 8.05 1.77
N ASP A 10 9.94 6.84 1.25
CA ASP A 10 9.48 5.70 2.03
C ASP A 10 10.40 4.50 1.79
N ALA A 11 11.04 4.04 2.87
CA ALA A 11 12.05 2.97 2.84
C ALA A 11 11.53 1.63 3.38
N ARG A 12 10.21 1.46 3.48
CA ARG A 12 9.60 0.20 3.93
C ARG A 12 9.84 -0.92 2.90
N GLN A 13 10.35 -2.04 3.37
CA GLN A 13 10.54 -3.28 2.58
C GLN A 13 9.69 -4.40 3.17
N PHE A 14 9.20 -5.31 2.33
CA PHE A 14 8.36 -6.44 2.72
C PHE A 14 9.03 -7.77 2.37
N GLY A 15 8.90 -8.76 3.25
CA GLY A 15 9.33 -10.15 3.02
C GLY A 15 8.33 -10.91 2.13
N SER A 16 8.74 -12.07 1.59
CA SER A 16 7.94 -12.86 0.64
C SER A 16 6.92 -13.81 1.28
N ASP A 17 7.10 -14.18 2.55
CA ASP A 17 6.33 -15.24 3.19
C ASP A 17 5.39 -14.64 4.25
N LEU A 18 4.17 -14.27 3.84
CA LEU A 18 3.20 -13.58 4.70
C LEU A 18 2.11 -14.53 5.20
N ASN A 19 1.87 -14.54 6.52
CA ASN A 19 0.70 -15.17 7.13
C ASN A 19 -0.51 -14.21 7.13
N ASP A 20 -1.66 -14.67 7.62
CA ASP A 20 -2.89 -13.87 7.62
C ASP A 20 -2.78 -12.55 8.42
N ASP A 21 -2.03 -12.53 9.54
CA ASP A 21 -1.78 -11.30 10.31
C ASP A 21 -0.89 -10.33 9.54
N ASP A 22 0.09 -10.85 8.80
CA ASP A 22 0.97 -10.03 7.96
C ASP A 22 0.22 -9.48 6.75
N LEU A 23 -0.72 -10.23 6.16
CA LEU A 23 -1.62 -9.73 5.11
C LEU A 23 -2.53 -8.60 5.64
N ALA A 24 -3.03 -8.71 6.87
CA ALA A 24 -3.81 -7.64 7.50
C ALA A 24 -2.96 -6.37 7.73
N LYS A 25 -1.69 -6.53 8.14
CA LYS A 25 -0.74 -5.40 8.23
C LYS A 25 -0.49 -4.79 6.86
N MET A 26 -0.32 -5.61 5.82
CA MET A 26 -0.15 -5.14 4.45
C MET A 26 -1.35 -4.32 3.98
N ALA A 27 -2.57 -4.80 4.21
CA ALA A 27 -3.78 -4.05 3.89
C ALA A 27 -3.80 -2.68 4.59
N ASN A 28 -3.41 -2.61 5.87
CA ASN A 28 -3.34 -1.34 6.60
C ASN A 28 -2.25 -0.40 6.08
N LEU A 29 -1.11 -0.93 5.62
CA LEU A 29 -0.06 -0.12 5.02
C LEU A 29 -0.50 0.42 3.65
N LEU A 30 -1.16 -0.39 2.82
CA LEU A 30 -1.76 0.07 1.57
C LEU A 30 -2.75 1.21 1.82
N ARG A 31 -3.57 1.13 2.87
CA ARG A 31 -4.48 2.22 3.26
C ARG A 31 -3.74 3.50 3.64
N LEU A 32 -2.70 3.37 4.44
CA LEU A 32 -1.87 4.50 4.83
C LEU A 32 -1.23 5.15 3.60
N ASP A 33 -0.77 4.35 2.65
CA ASP A 33 -0.12 4.83 1.42
C ASP A 33 -1.09 5.57 0.52
N VAL A 34 -2.35 5.11 0.42
CA VAL A 34 -3.42 5.83 -0.28
C VAL A 34 -3.65 7.20 0.38
N VAL A 35 -3.81 7.25 1.70
CA VAL A 35 -4.05 8.52 2.41
C VAL A 35 -2.87 9.48 2.24
N ARG A 36 -1.63 8.99 2.37
CA ARG A 36 -0.42 9.78 2.13
C ARG A 36 -0.37 10.27 0.69
N SER A 37 -0.62 9.41 -0.29
CA SER A 37 -0.59 9.75 -1.71
C SER A 37 -1.61 10.82 -2.06
N VAL A 38 -2.84 10.72 -1.54
CA VAL A 38 -3.88 11.75 -1.75
C VAL A 38 -3.51 13.07 -1.05
N HIS A 39 -3.02 13.01 0.19
CA HIS A 39 -2.57 14.21 0.90
C HIS A 39 -1.43 14.93 0.17
N CYS A 40 -0.42 14.18 -0.26
CA CYS A 40 0.72 14.70 -1.00
C CYS A 40 0.28 15.18 -2.39
N GLY A 41 -0.55 14.42 -3.10
CA GLY A 41 -1.09 14.76 -4.41
C GLY A 41 -1.96 16.03 -4.39
N GLY A 42 -2.68 16.27 -3.29
CA GLY A 42 -3.63 17.37 -3.13
C GLY A 42 -5.01 17.10 -3.76
N ASP A 43 -5.20 15.92 -4.35
CA ASP A 43 -6.42 15.46 -4.98
C ASP A 43 -6.45 13.91 -5.03
N GLY A 44 -7.64 13.31 -5.11
CA GLY A 44 -7.83 11.87 -5.23
C GLY A 44 -9.02 11.30 -4.45
N HIS A 45 -9.37 10.04 -4.73
CA HIS A 45 -10.48 9.32 -4.10
C HIS A 45 -9.96 8.16 -3.24
N PRO A 46 -9.71 8.37 -1.93
CA PRO A 46 -9.16 7.32 -1.08
C PRO A 46 -10.18 6.21 -0.79
N GLY A 47 -11.47 6.54 -0.72
CA GLY A 47 -12.54 5.62 -0.30
C GLY A 47 -12.55 4.27 -1.01
N PRO A 48 -12.56 4.22 -2.36
CA PRO A 48 -12.51 2.96 -3.10
C PRO A 48 -11.28 2.12 -2.75
N ALA A 49 -10.09 2.73 -2.72
CA ALA A 49 -8.85 2.02 -2.40
C ALA A 49 -8.81 1.51 -0.94
N LEU A 50 -9.42 2.23 0.01
CA LEU A 50 -9.54 1.78 1.41
C LEU A 50 -10.44 0.53 1.54
N SER A 51 -11.46 0.41 0.68
CA SER A 51 -12.44 -0.69 0.74
C SER A 51 -11.92 -2.02 0.20
N ILE A 52 -11.00 -1.99 -0.77
CA ILE A 52 -10.49 -3.19 -1.45
C ILE A 52 -9.13 -3.67 -0.91
N ALA A 53 -8.57 -3.00 0.10
CA ALA A 53 -7.19 -3.19 0.53
C ALA A 53 -6.87 -4.64 0.94
N GLU A 54 -7.77 -5.34 1.64
CA GLU A 54 -7.58 -6.76 2.02
C GLU A 54 -7.55 -7.69 0.81
N ILE A 55 -8.45 -7.48 -0.16
CA ILE A 55 -8.53 -8.31 -1.36
C ILE A 55 -7.25 -8.14 -2.18
N VAL A 56 -6.79 -6.89 -2.34
CA VAL A 56 -5.55 -6.59 -3.06
C VAL A 56 -4.34 -7.18 -2.33
N ALA A 57 -4.26 -7.03 -1.00
CA ALA A 57 -3.15 -7.60 -0.22
C ALA A 57 -3.09 -9.12 -0.37
N TYR A 58 -4.23 -9.80 -0.27
CA TYR A 58 -4.31 -11.24 -0.45
C TYR A 58 -3.89 -11.66 -1.86
N LEU A 59 -4.49 -11.07 -2.90
CA LEU A 59 -4.19 -11.47 -4.27
C LEU A 59 -2.73 -11.22 -4.60
N TYR A 60 -2.20 -10.04 -4.25
CA TYR A 60 -0.86 -9.64 -4.65
C TYR A 60 0.24 -10.40 -3.92
N PHE A 61 0.09 -10.60 -2.61
CA PHE A 61 1.17 -11.18 -1.80
C PHE A 61 1.02 -12.67 -1.51
N ARG A 62 -0.12 -13.29 -1.82
CA ARG A 62 -0.35 -14.72 -1.55
C ARG A 62 -0.71 -15.53 -2.78
N ASP A 63 -1.61 -15.05 -3.64
CA ASP A 63 -2.19 -15.88 -4.71
C ASP A 63 -1.51 -15.68 -6.08
N MET A 64 -1.20 -14.43 -6.42
CA MET A 64 -0.58 -14.08 -7.69
C MET A 64 0.93 -14.37 -7.69
N ARG A 65 1.44 -14.87 -8.82
CA ARG A 65 2.86 -15.15 -9.04
C ARG A 65 3.49 -14.05 -9.88
N LEU A 66 3.72 -12.90 -9.27
CA LEU A 66 4.30 -11.72 -9.92
C LEU A 66 5.80 -11.63 -9.62
N ASP A 67 6.60 -11.38 -10.64
CA ASP A 67 8.01 -11.02 -10.51
C ASP A 67 8.11 -9.49 -10.56
N PRO A 68 8.39 -8.79 -9.44
CA PRO A 68 8.46 -7.34 -9.44
C PRO A 68 9.65 -6.78 -10.26
N ALA A 69 10.61 -7.62 -10.67
CA ALA A 69 11.78 -7.22 -11.43
C ALA A 69 11.65 -7.40 -12.96
N ARG A 70 10.51 -7.92 -13.45
CA ARG A 70 10.24 -8.16 -14.87
C ARG A 70 8.90 -7.57 -15.31
#